data_AF-Q47BD3-F1
#
_entry.id   AF-Q47BD3-F1
#
_cell.length_a   1.000
_cell.length_b   1.000
_cell.length_c   1.000
_cell.angle_alpha   90.00
_cell.angle_beta   90.00
_cell.angle_gamma   90.00
#
_symmetry.space_group_name_H-M   'P 1'
#
loop_
_entity.id
_entity.type
_entity.pdbx_description
1 polymer ?
#
loop_
_entity_poly.entity_id
_entity_poly.type
_entity_poly.pdbx_seq_one_letter_code
_entity_poly.pdbx_strand_id
1 'polypeptide(L)'
;MSPAKIEELFELLRAACARQFRFNPRRVTAGMRYVGKEGHGKDMVHVFRDASTHSQIALDSTFATLREKHGEKPHWTEAEKAHYQNTDAEIDAEIAAKQAELEFVQNSALYQDHKAELLTHYKDWPGYVPGGTNPREAARLLIAALAEANDARLATFVERFHSADPENLVHLLLSPCHLEIEASRAAATP
;
A
#
# COMPACT_ATOMS: atom_id res chain seq x y z
N MET A 1 24.34 4.94 3.74
CA MET A 1 24.61 3.82 2.81
C MET A 1 24.19 4.29 1.42
N SER A 2 24.95 4.00 0.35
CA SER A 2 24.59 4.49 -0.99
C SER A 2 23.42 3.67 -1.59
N PRO A 3 22.59 4.26 -2.48
CA PRO A 3 21.51 3.54 -3.16
C PRO A 3 21.99 2.27 -3.88
N ALA A 4 23.13 2.33 -4.58
CA ALA A 4 23.71 1.17 -5.26
C ALA A 4 24.01 -0.01 -4.32
N LYS A 5 24.53 0.27 -3.12
CA LYS A 5 24.80 -0.77 -2.12
C LYS A 5 23.52 -1.36 -1.53
N ILE A 6 22.44 -0.59 -1.48
CA ILE A 6 21.14 -1.10 -1.04
C ILE A 6 20.57 -2.04 -2.11
N GLU A 7 20.68 -1.68 -3.39
CA GLU A 7 20.25 -2.55 -4.49
C GLU A 7 21.01 -3.88 -4.51
N GLU A 8 22.35 -3.84 -4.34
CA GLU A 8 23.16 -5.06 -4.20
C GLU A 8 22.68 -5.96 -3.05
N LEU A 9 22.31 -5.38 -1.91
CA LEU A 9 21.76 -6.15 -0.79
C LEU A 9 20.37 -6.71 -1.10
N PHE A 10 19.54 -5.99 -1.86
CA PHE A 10 18.25 -6.51 -2.32
C PHE A 10 18.43 -7.70 -3.26
N GLU A 11 19.37 -7.64 -4.22
CA GLU A 11 19.70 -8.79 -5.07
C GLU A 11 20.08 -10.03 -4.24
N LEU A 12 20.94 -9.86 -3.23
CA LEU A 12 21.32 -10.93 -2.31
C LEU A 12 20.13 -11.45 -1.50
N LEU A 13 19.27 -10.55 -1.00
CA LEU A 13 18.06 -10.91 -0.26
C LEU A 13 17.10 -11.73 -1.14
N ARG A 14 16.83 -11.28 -2.36
CA ARG A 14 15.95 -11.98 -3.34
C ARG A 14 16.46 -13.39 -3.61
N ALA A 15 17.76 -13.53 -3.89
CA ALA A 15 18.38 -14.82 -4.13
C ALA A 15 18.30 -15.74 -2.89
N ALA A 16 18.58 -15.21 -1.70
CA ALA A 16 18.52 -15.96 -0.45
C ALA A 16 17.09 -16.42 -0.13
N CYS A 17 16.11 -15.52 -0.21
CA CYS A 17 14.71 -15.79 0.09
C CYS A 17 14.06 -16.76 -0.90
N ALA A 18 14.38 -16.65 -2.19
CA ALA A 18 13.93 -17.61 -3.19
C ALA A 18 14.47 -19.02 -2.90
N ARG A 19 15.76 -19.13 -2.56
CA ARG A 19 16.42 -20.40 -2.23
C ARG A 19 15.90 -21.02 -0.94
N GLN A 20 15.71 -20.23 0.12
CA GLN A 20 15.44 -20.73 1.47
C GLN A 20 13.96 -20.87 1.79
N PHE A 21 13.13 -19.95 1.28
CA PHE A 21 11.71 -19.84 1.65
C PHE A 21 10.78 -19.95 0.45
N ARG A 22 11.31 -20.13 -0.76
CA ARG A 22 10.54 -20.11 -2.02
C ARG A 22 9.80 -18.78 -2.25
N PHE A 23 10.27 -17.71 -1.64
CA PHE A 23 9.66 -16.39 -1.84
C PHE A 23 9.91 -15.93 -3.27
N ASN A 24 8.89 -15.34 -3.88
CA ASN A 24 8.97 -14.77 -5.20
C ASN A 24 9.81 -13.47 -5.15
N PRO A 25 10.88 -13.34 -5.97
CA PRO A 25 11.71 -12.14 -6.01
C PRO A 25 10.92 -10.85 -6.25
N ARG A 26 9.89 -10.87 -7.11
CA ARG A 26 9.05 -9.69 -7.40
C ARG A 26 8.33 -9.21 -6.14
N ARG A 27 7.83 -10.15 -5.32
CA ARG A 27 7.16 -9.81 -4.07
C ARG A 27 8.14 -9.27 -3.03
N VAL A 28 9.34 -9.84 -2.94
CA VAL A 28 10.40 -9.33 -2.05
C VAL A 28 10.77 -7.89 -2.43
N THR A 29 10.94 -7.59 -3.71
CA THR A 29 11.22 -6.22 -4.19
C THR A 29 10.10 -5.25 -3.86
N ALA A 30 8.85 -5.65 -4.08
CA ALA A 30 7.70 -4.77 -3.85
C ALA A 30 7.38 -4.56 -2.36
N GLY A 31 7.59 -5.58 -1.53
CA GLY A 31 7.12 -5.59 -0.14
C GLY A 31 8.16 -5.18 0.91
N MET A 32 9.46 -5.27 0.61
CA MET A 32 10.52 -5.06 1.61
C MET A 32 11.18 -3.68 1.50
N ARG A 33 11.54 -3.13 2.66
CA ARG A 33 12.42 -1.95 2.80
C ARG A 33 13.64 -2.28 3.62
N TYR A 34 14.77 -1.69 3.26
CA TYR A 34 16.00 -1.79 4.04
C TYR A 34 15.92 -0.88 5.28
N VAL A 35 16.16 -1.46 6.46
CA VAL A 35 16.09 -0.74 7.75
C VAL A 35 17.47 -0.30 8.22
N GLY A 36 18.48 -1.15 8.04
CA GLY A 36 19.83 -0.85 8.51
C GLY A 36 20.61 -2.10 8.86
N LYS A 37 21.69 -1.91 9.63
CA LYS A 37 22.51 -2.99 10.16
C LYS A 37 22.26 -3.16 11.65
N GLU A 38 22.34 -4.39 12.13
CA GLU A 38 22.28 -4.73 13.54
C GLU A 38 23.39 -5.72 13.90
N GLY A 39 23.79 -5.77 15.17
CA GLY A 39 24.87 -6.63 15.66
C GLY A 39 26.24 -5.96 15.70
N HIS A 40 27.25 -6.73 16.11
CA HIS A 40 28.62 -6.23 16.31
C HIS A 40 29.64 -7.20 15.71
N GLY A 41 30.73 -6.66 15.16
CA GLY A 41 31.85 -7.46 14.66
C GLY A 41 31.43 -8.44 13.56
N LYS A 42 31.60 -9.73 13.82
CA LYS A 42 31.32 -10.82 12.87
C LYS A 42 29.83 -11.20 12.81
N ASP A 43 29.02 -10.79 13.78
CA ASP A 43 27.59 -11.10 13.85
C ASP A 43 26.73 -9.96 13.29
N MET A 44 27.28 -9.17 12.36
CA MET A 44 26.60 -8.02 11.77
C MET A 44 25.65 -8.48 10.66
N VAL A 45 24.37 -8.18 10.81
CA VAL A 45 23.33 -8.53 9.84
C VAL A 45 22.67 -7.30 9.25
N HIS A 46 22.18 -7.43 8.03
CA HIS A 46 21.38 -6.44 7.33
C HIS A 46 19.89 -6.72 7.52
N VAL A 47 19.13 -5.76 8.04
CA VAL A 47 17.73 -5.96 8.36
C VAL A 47 16.85 -5.31 7.30
N PHE A 48 15.91 -6.12 6.80
CA PHE A 48 14.82 -5.72 5.94
C PHE A 48 13.51 -5.88 6.68
N ARG A 49 12.56 -4.98 6.44
CA ARG A 49 11.22 -5.02 7.03
C ARG A 49 10.18 -4.91 5.94
N ASP A 50 9.08 -5.63 6.09
CA ASP A 50 7.89 -5.47 5.27
C ASP A 50 7.34 -4.04 5.40
N ALA A 51 6.79 -3.51 4.31
CA ALA A 51 6.23 -2.16 4.28
C ALA A 51 4.85 -2.08 4.97
N SER A 52 4.09 -3.16 4.94
CA SER A 52 2.72 -3.29 5.42
C SER A 52 2.60 -3.96 6.79
N THR A 53 3.60 -4.75 7.19
CA THR A 53 3.60 -5.51 8.43
C THR A 53 4.88 -5.26 9.23
N HIS A 54 5.01 -5.94 10.37
CA HIS A 54 6.23 -5.90 11.19
C HIS A 54 7.22 -7.03 10.84
N SER A 55 6.93 -7.83 9.81
CA SER A 55 7.79 -8.90 9.31
C SER A 55 9.19 -8.40 8.99
N GLN A 56 10.20 -9.13 9.47
CA GLN A 56 11.60 -8.78 9.25
C GLN A 56 12.41 -9.96 8.75
N ILE A 57 13.36 -9.67 7.87
CA ILE A 57 14.37 -10.61 7.39
C ILE A 57 15.74 -10.05 7.74
N ALA A 58 16.54 -10.84 8.44
CA ALA A 58 17.96 -10.56 8.63
C ALA A 58 18.75 -11.28 7.54
N LEU A 59 19.55 -10.53 6.79
CA LEU A 59 20.48 -11.02 5.80
C LEU A 59 21.90 -10.97 6.39
N ASP A 60 22.50 -12.13 6.57
CA ASP A 60 23.91 -12.29 6.89
C ASP A 60 24.63 -12.86 5.67
N SER A 61 25.46 -12.03 5.02
CA SER A 61 26.11 -12.36 3.76
C SER A 61 25.11 -12.84 2.70
N THR A 62 24.95 -14.15 2.52
CA THR A 62 24.04 -14.79 1.55
C THR A 62 22.93 -15.61 2.19
N PHE A 63 22.81 -15.59 3.52
CA PHE A 63 21.80 -16.32 4.29
C PHE A 63 20.76 -15.35 4.84
N ALA A 64 19.50 -15.60 4.53
CA ALA A 64 18.37 -14.88 5.10
C ALA A 64 17.76 -15.68 6.27
N THR A 65 17.36 -14.96 7.31
CA THR A 65 16.66 -15.50 8.49
C THR A 65 15.37 -14.71 8.69
N LEU A 66 14.23 -15.39 8.67
CA LEU A 66 12.94 -14.80 9.06
C LEU A 66 12.95 -14.58 10.57
N ARG A 67 12.76 -13.33 11.01
CA ARG A 67 12.74 -12.98 12.43
C ARG A 67 11.37 -13.23 13.05
N GLU A 68 11.00 -14.50 13.19
CA GLU A 68 9.67 -14.89 13.69
C GLU A 68 9.41 -14.47 15.15
N LYS A 69 10.47 -14.37 15.97
CA LYS A 69 10.39 -14.16 17.44
C LYS A 69 10.98 -12.84 17.95
N HIS A 70 11.35 -11.92 17.06
CA HIS A 70 12.05 -10.69 17.47
C HIS A 70 11.06 -9.55 17.75
N GLY A 71 10.65 -9.37 19.01
CA GLY A 71 9.71 -8.33 19.44
C GLY A 71 8.53 -8.89 20.22
N GLU A 72 7.53 -8.07 20.55
CA GLU A 72 6.36 -8.49 21.36
C GLU A 72 5.31 -9.30 20.57
N LYS A 73 5.38 -9.37 19.23
CA LYS A 73 4.39 -10.07 18.39
C LYS A 73 5.08 -10.98 17.36
N PRO A 74 4.48 -12.14 16.99
CA PRO A 74 4.99 -12.93 15.89
C PRO A 74 4.91 -12.11 14.60
N HIS A 75 6.02 -12.10 13.87
CA HIS A 75 6.18 -11.23 12.71
C HIS A 75 6.16 -11.98 11.38
N TRP A 76 6.04 -13.30 11.38
CA TRP A 76 5.86 -14.09 10.15
C TRP A 76 4.81 -15.15 10.38
N THR A 77 3.59 -14.84 9.98
CA THR A 77 2.47 -15.78 9.91
C THR A 77 2.59 -16.66 8.67
N GLU A 78 1.93 -17.80 8.67
CA GLU A 78 1.87 -18.67 7.49
C GLU A 78 1.18 -17.99 6.30
N ALA A 79 0.19 -17.12 6.56
CA ALA A 79 -0.47 -16.34 5.52
C ALA A 79 0.49 -15.33 4.85
N GLU A 80 1.33 -14.65 5.63
CA GLU A 80 2.36 -13.75 5.09
C GLU A 80 3.40 -14.52 4.28
N LYS A 81 3.89 -15.66 4.78
CA LYS A 81 4.83 -16.51 4.04
C LYS A 81 4.22 -16.99 2.72
N ALA A 82 2.96 -17.42 2.74
CA ALA A 82 2.23 -17.83 1.54
C ALA A 82 2.10 -16.68 0.53
N HIS A 83 1.74 -15.48 0.99
CA HIS A 83 1.67 -14.29 0.15
C HIS A 83 3.01 -13.95 -0.53
N TYR A 84 4.13 -14.15 0.19
CA TYR A 84 5.46 -14.02 -0.37
C TYR A 84 5.86 -15.13 -1.34
N GLN A 85 5.17 -16.27 -1.32
CA GLN A 85 5.35 -17.39 -2.25
C GLN A 85 4.46 -17.31 -3.50
N ASN A 86 3.59 -16.29 -3.60
CA ASN A 86 2.73 -16.10 -4.78
C ASN A 86 3.54 -16.17 -6.08
N THR A 87 2.99 -16.89 -7.05
CA THR A 87 3.49 -16.94 -8.42
C THR A 87 3.37 -15.58 -9.11
N ASP A 88 4.12 -15.39 -10.19
CA ASP A 88 4.01 -14.17 -11.01
C ASP A 88 2.58 -13.94 -11.51
N ALA A 89 1.89 -15.01 -11.90
CA ALA A 89 0.49 -14.92 -12.34
C ALA A 89 -0.47 -14.46 -11.22
N GLU A 90 -0.26 -14.91 -9.98
CA GLU A 90 -1.05 -14.44 -8.83
C GLU A 90 -0.74 -12.99 -8.48
N ILE A 91 0.53 -12.58 -8.58
CA ILE A 91 0.94 -11.18 -8.40
C ILE A 91 0.29 -10.30 -9.47
N ASP A 92 0.34 -10.72 -10.74
CA ASP A 92 -0.24 -9.99 -11.86
C ASP A 92 -1.77 -9.92 -11.74
N ALA A 93 -2.43 -10.99 -11.30
CA ALA A 93 -3.86 -10.99 -11.03
C ALA A 93 -4.25 -10.03 -9.89
N GLU A 94 -3.47 -9.97 -8.80
CA GLU A 94 -3.69 -9.02 -7.71
C GLU A 94 -3.53 -7.57 -8.17
N ILE A 95 -2.50 -7.28 -8.97
CA ILE A 95 -2.28 -5.94 -9.55
C ILE A 95 -3.45 -5.57 -10.47
N ALA A 96 -3.86 -6.47 -11.35
CA ALA A 96 -4.99 -6.25 -12.25
C ALA A 96 -6.30 -6.03 -11.48
N ALA A 97 -6.53 -6.77 -10.40
CA ALA A 97 -7.69 -6.57 -9.53
C ALA A 97 -7.69 -5.17 -8.90
N LYS A 98 -6.57 -4.74 -8.30
CA LYS A 98 -6.44 -3.39 -7.72
C LYS A 98 -6.62 -2.28 -8.76
N GLN A 99 -6.11 -2.49 -9.97
CA GLN A 99 -6.29 -1.56 -11.08
C GLN A 99 -7.76 -1.46 -11.50
N ALA A 100 -8.46 -2.59 -11.61
CA ALA A 100 -9.88 -2.61 -11.94
C ALA A 100 -10.76 -2.00 -10.83
N GLU A 101 -10.38 -2.17 -9.56
CA GLU A 101 -11.02 -1.49 -8.43
C GLU A 101 -10.87 0.02 -8.53
N LEU A 102 -9.63 0.50 -8.71
CA LEU A 102 -9.33 1.92 -8.87
C LEU A 102 -10.09 2.53 -10.07
N GLU A 103 -10.08 1.86 -11.23
CA GLU A 103 -10.81 2.29 -12.42
C GLU A 103 -12.32 2.33 -12.16
N PHE A 104 -12.87 1.37 -11.43
CA PHE A 104 -14.27 1.41 -11.04
C PHE A 104 -14.57 2.62 -10.15
N VAL A 105 -13.76 2.87 -9.11
CA VAL A 105 -13.97 4.03 -8.22
C VAL A 105 -13.91 5.31 -9.05
N GLN A 106 -12.86 5.46 -9.85
CA GLN A 106 -12.64 6.66 -10.66
C GLN A 106 -13.82 6.92 -11.60
N ASN A 107 -14.45 5.89 -12.18
CA ASN A 107 -15.59 6.04 -13.10
C ASN A 107 -16.96 5.99 -12.41
N SER A 108 -17.01 5.81 -11.09
CA SER A 108 -18.28 5.75 -10.36
C SER A 108 -18.94 7.14 -10.28
N ALA A 109 -20.27 7.17 -10.41
CA ALA A 109 -21.04 8.42 -10.25
C ALA A 109 -20.81 9.04 -8.86
N LEU A 110 -20.70 8.20 -7.82
CA LEU A 110 -20.38 8.63 -6.46
C LEU A 110 -19.08 9.44 -6.43
N TYR A 111 -18.00 8.92 -7.00
CA TYR A 111 -16.73 9.64 -7.02
C TYR A 111 -16.80 10.88 -7.90
N GLN A 112 -17.36 10.78 -9.11
CA GLN A 112 -17.40 11.91 -10.05
C GLN A 112 -18.16 13.11 -9.50
N ASP A 113 -19.28 12.88 -8.80
CA ASP A 113 -20.10 13.96 -8.25
C ASP A 113 -19.45 14.64 -7.03
N HIS A 114 -18.65 13.89 -6.25
CA HIS A 114 -18.01 14.40 -5.03
C HIS A 114 -16.51 14.70 -5.19
N LYS A 115 -15.91 14.38 -6.33
CA LYS A 115 -14.47 14.53 -6.61
C LYS A 115 -13.98 15.94 -6.34
N ALA A 116 -14.73 16.95 -6.79
CA ALA A 116 -14.33 18.34 -6.64
C ALA A 116 -14.24 18.75 -5.16
N GLU A 117 -15.23 18.34 -4.36
CA GLU A 117 -15.27 18.56 -2.90
C GLU A 117 -14.11 17.84 -2.21
N LEU A 118 -13.93 16.54 -2.49
CA LEU A 118 -12.87 15.71 -1.90
C LEU A 118 -11.47 16.28 -2.16
N LEU A 119 -11.20 16.78 -3.37
CA LEU A 119 -9.89 17.31 -3.76
C LEU A 119 -9.54 18.62 -3.03
N THR A 120 -10.53 19.42 -2.60
CA THR A 120 -10.26 20.68 -1.86
C THR A 120 -9.53 20.47 -0.52
N HIS A 121 -9.52 19.24 -0.01
CA HIS A 121 -8.84 18.90 1.25
C HIS A 121 -7.34 18.59 1.07
N TYR A 122 -6.83 18.54 -0.16
CA TYR A 122 -5.43 18.23 -0.46
C TYR A 122 -4.64 19.50 -0.74
N LYS A 123 -3.55 19.73 0.01
CA LYS A 123 -2.70 20.93 -0.11
C LYS A 123 -2.10 21.15 -1.49
N ASP A 124 -1.86 20.06 -2.21
CA ASP A 124 -1.27 20.07 -3.55
C ASP A 124 -2.31 20.27 -4.66
N TRP A 125 -3.60 20.36 -4.30
CA TRP A 125 -4.66 20.65 -5.25
C TRP A 125 -4.80 22.17 -5.46
N PRO A 126 -4.95 22.68 -6.70
CA PRO A 126 -5.08 24.11 -6.96
C PRO A 126 -6.25 24.79 -6.24
N GLY A 127 -7.33 24.04 -5.97
CA GLY A 127 -8.50 24.50 -5.24
C GLY A 127 -8.46 24.23 -3.74
N TYR A 128 -7.28 24.02 -3.14
CA TYR A 128 -7.14 23.72 -1.72
C TYR A 128 -7.76 24.81 -0.82
N VAL A 129 -8.58 24.39 0.14
CA VAL A 129 -9.20 25.29 1.11
C VAL A 129 -8.51 25.13 2.48
N PRO A 130 -7.79 26.16 2.97
CA PRO A 130 -7.12 26.09 4.27
C PRO A 130 -8.13 26.09 5.43
N GLY A 131 -7.80 25.36 6.49
CA GLY A 131 -8.62 25.29 7.71
C GLY A 131 -9.77 24.28 7.66
N GLY A 132 -9.94 23.55 6.55
CA GLY A 132 -10.88 22.44 6.45
C GLY A 132 -10.45 21.18 7.21
N THR A 133 -11.36 20.21 7.29
CA THR A 133 -11.07 18.85 7.76
C THR A 133 -10.02 18.17 6.87
N ASN A 134 -9.29 17.20 7.41
CA ASN A 134 -8.38 16.40 6.58
C ASN A 134 -9.19 15.53 5.58
N PRO A 135 -8.60 15.09 4.44
CA PRO A 135 -9.33 14.35 3.41
C PRO A 135 -10.08 13.11 3.92
N ARG A 136 -9.47 12.36 4.86
CA ARG A 136 -10.07 11.16 5.44
C ARG A 136 -11.32 11.49 6.25
N GLU A 137 -11.26 12.54 7.06
CA GLU A 137 -12.39 13.00 7.85
C GLU A 137 -13.52 13.54 6.97
N ALA A 138 -13.18 14.33 5.95
CA ALA A 138 -14.15 14.82 4.98
C ALA A 138 -14.90 13.70 4.27
N ALA A 139 -14.16 12.69 3.76
CA ALA A 139 -14.77 11.51 3.14
C ALA A 139 -15.63 10.70 4.12
N ARG A 140 -15.25 10.60 5.39
CA ARG A 140 -16.05 9.92 6.41
C ARG A 140 -17.38 10.63 6.63
N LEU A 141 -17.35 11.96 6.78
CA LEU A 141 -18.56 12.78 6.93
C LEU A 141 -19.46 12.66 5.71
N LEU A 142 -18.88 12.66 4.50
CA LEU A 142 -19.61 12.46 3.26
C LEU A 142 -20.31 11.09 3.22
N ILE A 143 -19.59 10.01 3.52
CA ILE A 143 -20.17 8.65 3.55
C ILE A 143 -21.29 8.55 4.59
N ALA A 144 -21.11 9.15 5.76
CA ALA A 144 -22.16 9.19 6.79
C ALA A 144 -23.41 9.93 6.31
N ALA A 145 -23.25 11.12 5.72
CA ALA A 145 -24.37 11.91 5.20
C ALA A 145 -25.11 11.20 4.06
N LEU A 146 -24.38 10.54 3.15
CA LEU A 146 -24.96 9.76 2.07
C LEU A 146 -25.68 8.51 2.57
N ALA A 147 -25.17 7.87 3.62
CA ALA A 147 -25.85 6.73 4.26
C ALA A 147 -27.16 7.17 4.92
N GLU A 148 -27.16 8.30 5.64
CA GLU A 148 -28.38 8.89 6.23
C GLU A 148 -29.42 9.25 5.15
N ALA A 149 -28.96 9.73 4.00
CA ALA A 149 -29.80 10.06 2.86
C ALA A 149 -30.30 8.84 2.06
N ASN A 150 -29.87 7.62 2.39
CA ASN A 150 -30.11 6.40 1.60
C ASN A 150 -29.70 6.55 0.14
N ASP A 151 -28.53 7.15 -0.11
CA ASP A 151 -28.05 7.42 -1.45
C ASP A 151 -27.81 6.13 -2.26
N ALA A 152 -28.45 6.03 -3.42
CA ALA A 152 -28.38 4.84 -4.28
C ALA A 152 -26.98 4.60 -4.87
N ARG A 153 -26.18 5.65 -5.07
CA ARG A 153 -24.80 5.55 -5.58
C ARG A 153 -23.90 4.96 -4.49
N LEU A 154 -24.10 5.35 -3.23
CA LEU A 154 -23.42 4.73 -2.09
C LEU A 154 -23.81 3.25 -1.93
N ALA A 155 -25.09 2.91 -2.07
CA ALA A 155 -25.54 1.51 -2.00
C ALA A 155 -24.88 0.64 -3.08
N THR A 156 -24.82 1.13 -4.33
CA THR A 156 -24.12 0.46 -5.45
C THR A 156 -22.63 0.28 -5.16
N PHE A 157 -22.01 1.30 -4.56
CA PHE A 157 -20.60 1.26 -4.19
C PHE A 157 -20.32 0.21 -3.10
N VAL A 158 -21.16 0.14 -2.07
CA VAL A 158 -21.10 -0.90 -1.01
C VAL A 158 -21.27 -2.29 -1.60
N GLU A 159 -22.23 -2.47 -2.51
CA GLU A 159 -22.47 -3.75 -3.18
C GLU A 159 -21.26 -4.20 -4.01
N ARG A 160 -20.66 -3.28 -4.78
CA ARG A 160 -19.50 -3.58 -5.64
C ARG A 160 -18.30 -4.12 -4.87
N PHE A 161 -18.05 -3.57 -3.69
CA PHE A 161 -16.88 -3.90 -2.86
C PHE A 161 -17.20 -4.88 -1.73
N HIS A 162 -18.45 -5.34 -1.64
CA HIS A 162 -18.93 -6.24 -0.59
C HIS A 162 -18.54 -5.76 0.82
N SER A 163 -18.55 -4.45 1.04
CA SER A 163 -18.04 -3.83 2.27
C SER A 163 -18.95 -2.70 2.72
N ALA A 164 -19.52 -2.85 3.91
CA ALA A 164 -20.22 -1.77 4.62
C ALA A 164 -19.32 -1.07 5.66
N ASP A 165 -18.05 -1.45 5.78
CA ASP A 165 -17.10 -0.81 6.69
C ASP A 165 -16.79 0.63 6.23
N PRO A 166 -17.14 1.66 7.01
CA PRO A 166 -16.93 3.06 6.62
C PRO A 166 -15.46 3.38 6.33
N GLU A 167 -14.52 2.78 7.06
CA GLU A 167 -13.10 3.10 6.85
C GLU A 167 -12.57 2.52 5.54
N ASN A 168 -12.98 1.30 5.18
CA ASN A 168 -12.68 0.74 3.88
C ASN A 168 -13.32 1.57 2.74
N LEU A 169 -14.58 1.99 2.90
CA LEU A 169 -15.26 2.84 1.91
C LEU A 169 -14.58 4.19 1.73
N VAL A 170 -14.15 4.83 2.81
CA VAL A 170 -13.36 6.08 2.77
C VAL A 170 -12.05 5.86 2.01
N HIS A 171 -11.33 4.77 2.31
CA HIS A 171 -10.08 4.45 1.64
C HIS A 171 -10.27 4.26 0.14
N LEU A 172 -11.29 3.49 -0.25
CA LEU A 172 -11.64 3.27 -1.66
C LEU A 172 -12.00 4.59 -2.35
N LEU A 173 -12.88 5.40 -1.74
CA LEU A 173 -13.36 6.66 -2.32
C LEU A 173 -12.22 7.68 -2.53
N LEU A 174 -11.23 7.70 -1.65
CA LEU A 174 -10.08 8.60 -1.75
C LEU A 174 -8.97 8.09 -2.66
N SER A 175 -9.01 6.81 -3.06
CA SER A 175 -7.92 6.18 -3.82
C SER A 175 -7.56 6.90 -5.13
N PRO A 176 -8.49 7.48 -5.93
CA PRO A 176 -8.11 8.14 -7.18
C PRO A 176 -7.57 9.56 -6.99
N CYS A 177 -7.74 10.19 -5.81
CA CYS A 177 -7.39 11.59 -5.59
C CYS A 177 -5.90 11.89 -5.84
N HIS A 178 -4.99 10.96 -5.54
CA HIS A 178 -3.56 11.17 -5.80
C HIS A 178 -3.27 11.30 -7.31
N LEU A 179 -3.96 10.52 -8.15
CA LEU A 179 -3.80 10.54 -9.60
C LEU A 179 -4.31 11.85 -10.19
N GLU A 180 -5.43 12.37 -9.67
CA GLU A 180 -5.98 13.66 -10.08
C GLU A 180 -5.01 14.82 -9.73
N ILE A 181 -4.38 14.76 -8.55
CA ILE A 181 -3.37 15.73 -8.12
C ILE A 181 -2.13 15.66 -9.00
N GLU A 182 -1.64 14.45 -9.29
CA GLU A 182 -0.49 14.25 -10.18
C GLU A 182 -0.77 14.74 -11.59
N ALA A 183 -1.95 14.44 -12.15
CA ALA A 183 -2.39 14.92 -13.45
C ALA A 183 -2.48 16.46 -13.47
N SER A 184 -3.02 17.08 -12.42
CA SER A 184 -3.07 18.53 -12.30
C SER A 184 -1.69 19.16 -12.24
N ARG A 185 -0.74 18.55 -11.54
CA ARG A 185 0.65 19.03 -11.47
C ARG A 185 1.37 18.91 -12.80
N ALA A 186 1.18 17.79 -13.49
CA ALA A 186 1.72 17.58 -14.82
C ALA A 186 1.17 18.61 -15.82
N ALA A 187 -0.13 18.90 -15.78
CA ALA A 187 -0.76 19.92 -16.62
C ALA A 187 -0.28 21.36 -16.31
N ALA A 188 0.15 21.62 -15.06
CA ALA A 188 0.68 22.92 -14.65
C ALA A 188 2.17 23.13 -14.97
N THR A 189 2.88 22.08 -15.42
CA THR A 189 4.30 22.13 -15.77
C THR A 189 4.43 22.21 -17.31
N PRO A 190 4.87 23.34 -17.88
CA PRO A 190 4.94 23.54 -19.33
C PRO A 190 6.07 22.76 -20.02
#